data_AF-A0AAD6B406-F1
#
_entry.id   AF-A0AAD6B406-F1
#
_cell.length_a   1.000
_cell.length_b   1.000
_cell.length_c   1.000
_cell.angle_alpha   90.00
_cell.angle_beta   90.00
_cell.angle_gamma   90.00
#
_symmetry.space_group_name_H-M   'P 1'
#
loop_
_entity.id
_entity.type
_entity.pdbx_description
1 polymer ?
#
loop_
_entity_poly.entity_id
_entity_poly.type
_entity_poly.pdbx_seq_one_letter_code
_entity_poly.pdbx_strand_id
1 'polypeptide(L)'
;MKLLLLLAVAAIQMELSATQFGTLSATGDINISTVPITFYGKTYTLLHVKLGNKTEVCLKNDPSEEDIDCLVNNDDVALDGVEYHVSVQSVPLEPDLVNIKTTGLGVVSLKFYNGNTWKVMSTKVGGTEMDTWKSPANEYTYRDLSGCRVSGGAIKPGSEKPSAEPCSVERCSLSAVFANVPACGPEEVCQANNTCAIPPVVVCTVTGSTVIGFHGAEHSVQDRCAYSLMELEGSASFKVIAAFRERWRTDVPLLDHLILSLPNVTMYLEQGGRVQVGGEALVLSSTAKLMHGVELSKDHTGVTAKFPSSSMTLFFDGNSAHVAGHPKAVEGLCGSPSNPSWTTTLTAEKSSFSLSGCEIQSQDSVDSTINCNRSTDHCNLMRQPPFSACHEHTDPEPYIRACTHTLCRYPSVDGVDCHFLEAYAKACSLQANVTLEDWRSTSGCSPPPPPCQQPCSDHEFCGEEFNSTRCFCRALFASKYNATQSLGTEHITPFPLLALV
;
A
#
# COMPACT_ATOMS: atom_id res chain seq x y z
N MET A 1 13.09 -12.22 24.51
CA MET A 1 14.41 -12.91 24.62
C MET A 1 14.09 -14.39 24.75
N LYS A 2 14.46 -15.22 23.76
CA LYS A 2 14.12 -16.65 23.76
C LYS A 2 15.11 -17.39 24.66
N LEU A 3 14.66 -18.02 25.74
CA LEU A 3 15.53 -18.77 26.63
C LEU A 3 15.24 -20.27 26.46
N LEU A 4 16.32 -21.05 26.31
CA LEU A 4 16.24 -22.48 26.04
C LEU A 4 16.45 -23.31 27.29
N LEU A 5 15.61 -24.31 27.47
CA LEU A 5 15.88 -25.40 28.40
C LEU A 5 16.49 -26.57 27.63
N LEU A 6 17.67 -27.01 28.06
CA LEU A 6 18.30 -28.22 27.54
C LEU A 6 17.94 -29.41 28.44
N LEU A 7 17.42 -30.47 27.84
CA LEU A 7 16.89 -31.66 28.51
C LEU A 7 17.64 -32.88 28.00
N ALA A 8 18.25 -33.63 28.90
CA ALA A 8 19.06 -34.80 28.56
C ALA A 8 18.64 -36.04 29.36
N VAL A 9 18.82 -37.22 28.77
CA VAL A 9 18.65 -38.51 29.45
C VAL A 9 19.91 -39.32 29.19
N ALA A 10 20.60 -39.75 30.25
CA ALA A 10 21.81 -40.60 30.27
C ALA A 10 23.21 -39.96 30.13
N ALA A 11 24.22 -40.77 30.51
CA ALA A 11 25.57 -40.39 30.94
C ALA A 11 26.51 -39.98 29.79
N ILE A 12 26.36 -38.75 29.31
CA ILE A 12 27.45 -38.04 28.62
C ILE A 12 27.73 -36.75 29.43
N GLN A 13 29.01 -36.42 29.55
CA GLN A 13 29.50 -35.26 30.31
C GLN A 13 29.61 -34.10 29.33
N MET A 14 28.67 -33.14 29.41
CA MET A 14 28.84 -31.86 28.71
C MET A 14 29.84 -31.02 29.50
N GLU A 15 31.00 -30.71 28.90
CA GLU A 15 31.89 -29.66 29.39
C GLU A 15 31.33 -28.29 29.00
N LEU A 16 30.22 -27.91 29.62
CA LEU A 16 29.75 -26.52 29.64
C LEU A 16 30.47 -25.80 30.78
N SER A 17 31.09 -24.66 30.48
CA SER A 17 31.57 -23.69 31.48
C SER A 17 30.36 -23.09 32.23
N ALA A 18 29.83 -23.87 33.17
CA ALA A 18 28.69 -23.51 34.00
C ALA A 18 29.14 -22.66 35.19
N THR A 19 28.35 -21.65 35.52
CA THR A 19 28.53 -20.88 36.76
C THR A 19 28.01 -21.63 37.99
N GLN A 20 27.13 -22.62 37.78
CA GLN A 20 26.61 -23.50 38.82
C GLN A 20 26.34 -24.89 38.24
N PHE A 21 26.73 -25.93 38.97
CA PHE A 21 26.53 -27.34 38.62
C PHE A 21 26.22 -28.16 39.88
N GLY A 22 25.35 -29.15 39.77
CA GLY A 22 25.07 -30.06 40.88
C GLY A 22 24.15 -31.22 40.50
N THR A 23 23.89 -32.08 41.48
CA THR A 23 22.97 -33.22 41.35
C THR A 23 21.99 -33.22 42.52
N LEU A 24 20.71 -33.37 42.21
CA LEU A 24 19.64 -33.60 43.19
C LEU A 24 19.28 -35.09 43.19
N SER A 25 19.48 -35.74 44.32
CA SER A 25 19.07 -37.14 44.57
C SER A 25 17.84 -37.24 45.48
N ALA A 26 17.28 -36.10 45.90
CA ALA A 26 16.03 -35.96 46.63
C ALA A 26 15.32 -34.68 46.18
N THR A 27 14.05 -34.53 46.54
CA THR A 27 13.28 -33.29 46.26
C THR A 27 14.03 -32.08 46.80
N GLY A 28 14.14 -31.03 45.99
CA GLY A 28 14.90 -29.83 46.34
C GLY A 28 14.81 -28.73 45.29
N ASP A 29 15.42 -27.58 45.60
CA ASP A 29 15.35 -26.38 44.78
C ASP A 29 16.67 -26.08 44.07
N ILE A 30 16.59 -25.59 42.84
CA ILE A 30 17.70 -25.09 42.03
C ILE A 30 17.50 -23.59 41.83
N ASN A 31 18.39 -22.78 42.38
CA ASN A 31 18.41 -21.34 42.13
C ASN A 31 18.90 -21.08 40.70
N ILE A 32 18.09 -20.38 39.91
CA ILE A 32 18.39 -19.98 38.53
C ILE A 32 18.30 -18.45 38.37
N SER A 33 18.40 -17.68 39.46
CA SER A 33 18.31 -16.21 39.42
C SER A 33 19.38 -15.52 38.55
N THR A 34 20.51 -16.20 38.31
CA THR A 34 21.57 -15.74 37.39
C THR A 34 21.18 -15.91 35.92
N VAL A 35 20.23 -16.79 35.63
CA VAL A 35 19.70 -17.10 34.29
C VAL A 35 18.18 -17.33 34.41
N PRO A 36 17.40 -16.29 34.71
CA PRO A 36 15.98 -16.44 34.98
C PRO A 36 15.22 -16.91 33.74
N ILE A 37 14.34 -17.91 33.89
CA ILE A 37 13.59 -18.51 32.79
C ILE A 37 12.27 -17.77 32.61
N THR A 38 11.99 -17.28 31.40
CA THR A 38 10.64 -16.81 31.03
C THR A 38 9.82 -17.97 30.46
N PHE A 39 8.77 -18.35 31.18
CA PHE A 39 7.87 -19.45 30.84
C PHE A 39 6.45 -18.91 30.68
N TYR A 40 5.92 -19.01 29.45
CA TYR A 40 4.61 -18.44 29.08
C TYR A 40 4.43 -16.97 29.52
N GLY A 41 5.45 -16.13 29.33
CA GLY A 41 5.41 -14.70 29.64
C GLY A 41 5.60 -14.33 31.13
N LYS A 42 5.66 -15.31 32.05
CA LYS A 42 6.09 -15.09 33.44
C LYS A 42 7.56 -15.46 33.60
N THR A 43 8.33 -14.67 34.32
CA THR A 43 9.76 -14.93 34.58
C THR A 43 9.94 -15.58 35.95
N TYR A 44 10.79 -16.60 36.01
CA TYR A 44 11.05 -17.45 37.16
C TYR A 44 12.54 -17.47 37.50
N THR A 45 12.83 -17.59 38.78
CA THR A 45 14.19 -17.53 39.34
C THR A 45 14.57 -18.77 40.14
N LEU A 46 13.64 -19.72 40.27
CA LEU A 46 13.80 -20.96 41.01
C LEU A 46 13.19 -22.13 40.22
N LEU A 47 13.84 -23.30 40.25
CA LEU A 47 13.24 -24.56 39.85
C LEU A 47 13.07 -25.45 41.09
N HIS A 48 11.84 -25.81 41.41
CA HIS A 48 11.51 -26.78 42.44
C HIS A 48 11.41 -28.17 41.79
N VAL A 49 12.32 -29.08 42.15
CA VAL A 49 12.38 -30.44 41.60
C VAL A 49 11.80 -31.41 42.62
N LYS A 50 10.70 -32.07 42.27
CA LYS A 50 10.10 -33.16 43.06
C LYS A 50 10.49 -34.51 42.46
N LEU A 51 11.20 -35.30 43.25
CA LEU A 51 11.53 -36.68 42.91
C LEU A 51 10.55 -37.63 43.60
N GLY A 52 9.88 -38.47 42.82
CA GLY A 52 8.85 -39.41 43.27
C GLY A 52 8.41 -40.33 42.13
N ASN A 53 7.24 -40.97 42.26
CA ASN A 53 6.68 -41.84 41.20
C ASN A 53 6.55 -41.12 39.85
N LYS A 54 6.25 -39.81 39.89
CA LYS A 54 6.35 -38.89 38.77
C LYS A 54 7.31 -37.78 39.17
N THR A 55 8.28 -37.50 38.32
CA THR A 55 9.21 -36.38 38.55
C THR A 55 8.60 -35.11 38.01
N GLU A 56 8.59 -34.06 38.82
CA GLU A 56 8.08 -32.74 38.43
C GLU A 56 9.18 -31.70 38.61
N VAL A 57 9.38 -30.86 37.59
CA VAL A 57 10.25 -29.70 37.65
C VAL A 57 9.38 -28.46 37.52
N CYS A 58 9.11 -27.79 38.63
CA CYS A 58 8.21 -26.66 38.71
C CYS A 58 8.97 -25.34 38.76
N LEU A 59 8.55 -24.35 37.97
CA LEU A 59 9.15 -23.03 37.93
C LEU A 59 8.50 -22.14 38.98
N LYS A 60 9.31 -21.52 39.83
CA LYS A 60 8.86 -20.66 40.95
C LYS A 60 9.71 -19.38 41.07
N ASN A 61 9.17 -18.41 41.81
CA ASN A 61 9.92 -17.26 42.34
C ASN A 61 10.06 -17.30 43.86
N ASP A 62 9.12 -17.96 44.54
CA ASP A 62 9.16 -18.21 45.97
C ASP A 62 8.92 -19.71 46.23
N PRO A 63 9.73 -20.39 47.08
CA PRO A 63 9.53 -21.80 47.41
C PRO A 63 8.12 -22.15 47.92
N SER A 64 7.42 -21.18 48.52
CA SER A 64 6.05 -21.35 49.03
C SER A 64 4.96 -21.23 47.96
N GLU A 65 5.28 -20.82 46.73
CA GLU A 65 4.31 -20.80 45.62
C GLU A 65 3.80 -22.22 45.31
N GLU A 66 2.55 -22.32 44.86
CA GLU A 66 1.99 -23.58 44.38
C GLU A 66 2.69 -24.08 43.10
N ASP A 67 2.73 -25.40 42.94
CA ASP A 67 3.33 -26.08 41.79
C ASP A 67 2.38 -26.12 40.60
N ILE A 68 2.12 -24.94 40.03
CA ILE A 68 1.17 -24.78 38.91
C ILE A 68 1.86 -24.70 37.54
N ASP A 69 3.13 -24.34 37.49
CA ASP A 69 3.90 -24.19 36.26
C ASP A 69 5.04 -25.20 36.25
N CYS A 70 4.86 -26.34 35.57
CA CYS A 70 5.75 -27.49 35.75
C CYS A 70 6.01 -28.27 34.45
N LEU A 71 7.18 -28.88 34.38
CA LEU A 71 7.48 -29.98 33.47
C LEU A 71 7.29 -31.28 34.22
N VAL A 72 6.39 -32.13 33.75
CA VAL A 72 6.00 -33.36 34.44
C VAL A 72 6.44 -34.55 33.61
N ASN A 73 7.22 -35.44 34.22
CA ASN A 73 7.47 -36.77 33.66
C ASN A 73 6.23 -37.63 33.89
N ASN A 74 5.59 -38.04 32.79
CA ASN A 74 4.38 -38.86 32.82
C ASN A 74 4.67 -40.35 32.92
N ASP A 75 5.91 -40.77 32.78
CA ASP A 75 6.27 -42.17 32.96
C ASP A 75 6.15 -42.53 34.45
N ASP A 76 5.51 -43.66 34.76
CA ASP A 76 5.35 -44.17 36.14
C ASP A 76 6.64 -44.81 36.69
N VAL A 77 7.80 -44.36 36.21
CA VAL A 77 9.12 -44.83 36.61
C VAL A 77 9.83 -43.72 37.36
N ALA A 78 10.05 -43.93 38.66
CA ALA A 78 10.78 -43.02 39.52
C ALA A 78 12.20 -42.77 38.98
N LEU A 79 12.63 -41.51 38.93
CA LEU A 79 13.98 -41.15 38.52
C LEU A 79 14.94 -41.20 39.71
N ASP A 80 16.18 -41.61 39.47
CA ASP A 80 17.24 -41.71 40.49
C ASP A 80 17.79 -40.33 40.90
N GLY A 81 17.57 -39.32 40.07
CA GLY A 81 17.96 -37.94 40.35
C GLY A 81 17.91 -37.02 39.13
N VAL A 82 18.24 -35.75 39.35
CA VAL A 82 18.39 -34.72 38.31
C VAL A 82 19.77 -34.06 38.45
N GLU A 83 20.59 -34.16 37.42
CA GLU A 83 21.80 -33.33 37.27
C GLU A 83 21.44 -32.03 36.55
N TYR A 84 22.02 -30.92 36.99
CA TYR A 84 21.70 -29.61 36.44
C TYR A 84 22.94 -28.76 36.20
N HIS A 85 22.87 -27.94 35.15
CA HIS A 85 23.88 -26.94 34.83
C HIS A 85 23.19 -25.59 34.59
N VAL A 86 23.65 -24.53 35.27
CA VAL A 86 23.23 -23.16 35.02
C VAL A 86 24.45 -22.40 34.50
N SER A 87 24.41 -21.98 33.24
CA SER A 87 25.50 -21.26 32.58
C SER A 87 24.99 -19.94 32.03
N VAL A 88 25.77 -18.87 32.16
CA VAL A 88 25.50 -17.56 31.53
C VAL A 88 26.10 -17.43 30.12
N GLN A 89 26.86 -18.43 29.64
CA GLN A 89 27.51 -18.39 28.33
C GLN A 89 26.61 -18.90 27.20
N SER A 90 26.84 -18.39 25.99
CA SER A 90 26.18 -18.83 24.76
C SER A 90 26.60 -20.26 24.41
N VAL A 91 25.65 -21.19 24.38
CA VAL A 91 25.87 -22.55 23.88
C VAL A 91 25.58 -22.57 22.37
N PRO A 92 26.46 -23.12 21.51
CA PRO A 92 26.16 -23.30 20.09
C PRO A 92 24.95 -24.24 19.93
N LEU A 93 23.88 -23.78 19.29
CA LEU A 93 22.70 -24.60 19.00
C LEU A 93 22.90 -25.39 17.71
N GLU A 94 22.42 -26.63 17.69
CA GLU A 94 22.40 -27.48 16.50
C GLU A 94 21.53 -26.89 15.36
N PRO A 95 21.84 -27.22 14.09
CA PRO A 95 21.24 -26.60 12.91
C PRO A 95 19.73 -26.83 12.73
N ASP A 96 19.11 -27.82 13.37
CA ASP A 96 17.66 -28.09 13.23
C ASP A 96 16.75 -27.13 14.02
N LEU A 97 17.33 -26.18 14.79
CA LEU A 97 16.60 -25.18 15.58
C LEU A 97 16.42 -23.85 14.83
N VAL A 98 16.25 -23.91 13.50
CA VAL A 98 16.24 -22.79 12.54
C VAL A 98 15.32 -21.60 12.92
N ASN A 99 14.29 -21.81 13.74
CA ASN A 99 13.33 -20.79 14.16
C ASN A 99 13.61 -20.13 15.53
N ILE A 100 14.70 -20.49 16.19
CA ILE A 100 15.06 -19.98 17.51
C ILE A 100 16.24 -19.02 17.37
N LYS A 101 15.94 -17.71 17.28
CA LYS A 101 16.95 -16.65 17.43
C LYS A 101 17.28 -16.48 18.92
N THR A 102 18.29 -17.15 19.44
CA THR A 102 18.90 -16.84 20.74
C THR A 102 19.94 -15.75 20.54
N THR A 103 19.52 -14.48 20.56
CA THR A 103 20.47 -13.39 20.84
C THR A 103 20.93 -13.59 22.28
N GLY A 104 22.22 -13.88 22.47
CA GLY A 104 22.77 -14.55 23.64
C GLY A 104 22.25 -14.09 25.00
N LEU A 105 22.12 -15.05 25.93
CA LEU A 105 22.22 -14.95 27.39
C LEU A 105 21.67 -16.25 28.00
N GLY A 106 22.52 -16.95 28.75
CA GLY A 106 22.31 -18.10 29.65
C GLY A 106 21.43 -19.31 29.28
N VAL A 107 21.83 -20.50 29.73
CA VAL A 107 21.14 -21.77 29.55
C VAL A 107 21.01 -22.49 30.91
N VAL A 108 19.81 -23.03 31.17
CA VAL A 108 19.58 -24.02 32.22
C VAL A 108 19.47 -25.39 31.56
N SER A 109 20.29 -26.33 31.99
CA SER A 109 20.29 -27.72 31.51
C SER A 109 19.86 -28.64 32.64
N LEU A 110 18.96 -29.56 32.34
CA LEU A 110 18.48 -30.60 33.26
C LEU A 110 18.69 -31.97 32.62
N LYS A 111 19.29 -32.87 33.38
CA LYS A 111 19.57 -34.24 32.98
C LYS A 111 18.93 -35.19 33.96
N PHE A 112 18.11 -36.08 33.45
CA PHE A 112 17.35 -37.04 34.25
C PHE A 112 18.07 -38.40 34.27
N TYR A 113 18.28 -38.95 35.46
CA TYR A 113 18.85 -40.29 35.64
C TYR A 113 17.73 -41.31 35.77
N ASN A 114 17.58 -42.20 34.78
CA ASN A 114 17.09 -43.59 34.91
C ASN A 114 16.87 -44.24 33.52
N GLY A 115 17.74 -45.18 33.15
CA GLY A 115 17.55 -46.15 32.07
C GLY A 115 17.75 -45.64 30.62
N ASN A 116 17.83 -46.59 29.68
CA ASN A 116 18.05 -46.35 28.24
C ASN A 116 16.75 -46.08 27.45
N THR A 117 15.71 -45.52 28.08
CA THR A 117 14.40 -45.31 27.45
C THR A 117 14.02 -43.84 27.36
N TRP A 118 13.36 -43.46 26.26
CA TRP A 118 12.81 -42.13 26.05
C TRP A 118 11.73 -41.85 27.12
N LYS A 119 11.58 -40.58 27.50
CA LYS A 119 10.61 -40.15 28.54
C LYS A 119 9.48 -39.34 27.94
N VAL A 120 8.23 -39.58 28.37
CA VAL A 120 7.10 -38.70 28.05
C VAL A 120 7.05 -37.56 29.05
N MET A 121 7.24 -36.35 28.56
CA MET A 121 7.16 -35.14 29.36
C MET A 121 5.94 -34.33 28.95
N SER A 122 5.26 -33.73 29.92
CA SER A 122 4.19 -32.77 29.69
C SER A 122 4.56 -31.40 30.25
N THR A 123 4.25 -30.36 29.48
CA THR A 123 4.37 -28.98 29.94
C THR A 123 3.04 -28.55 30.55
N LYS A 124 3.04 -28.15 31.81
CA LYS A 124 1.88 -27.61 32.51
C LYS A 124 2.05 -26.12 32.80
N VAL A 125 1.00 -25.36 32.53
CA VAL A 125 0.93 -23.91 32.81
C VAL A 125 -0.36 -23.62 33.56
N GLY A 126 -0.26 -23.02 34.75
CA GLY A 126 -1.43 -22.82 35.61
C GLY A 126 -2.18 -24.12 35.94
N GLY A 127 -1.46 -25.25 36.05
CA GLY A 127 -2.00 -26.59 36.29
C GLY A 127 -2.58 -27.29 35.04
N THR A 128 -2.73 -26.57 33.92
CA THR A 128 -3.28 -27.11 32.67
C THR A 128 -2.18 -27.67 31.79
N GLU A 129 -2.37 -28.87 31.25
CA GLU A 129 -1.43 -29.47 30.30
C GLU A 129 -1.52 -28.78 28.93
N MET A 130 -0.40 -28.22 28.48
CA MET A 130 -0.29 -27.47 27.23
C MET A 130 0.18 -28.32 26.07
N ASP A 131 1.24 -29.09 26.27
CA ASP A 131 1.76 -30.01 25.26
C ASP A 131 2.45 -31.21 25.91
N THR A 132 2.56 -32.28 25.13
CA THR A 132 3.23 -33.52 25.51
C THR A 132 4.33 -33.78 24.49
N TRP A 133 5.48 -34.25 24.95
CA TRP A 133 6.65 -34.43 24.12
C TRP A 133 7.54 -35.56 24.61
N LYS A 134 8.40 -36.05 23.72
CA LYS A 134 9.34 -37.12 24.03
C LYS A 134 10.74 -36.55 24.24
N SER A 135 11.35 -36.86 25.37
CA SER A 135 12.77 -36.66 25.59
C SER A 135 13.51 -37.93 25.12
N PRO A 136 14.40 -37.86 24.11
CA PRO A 136 15.13 -39.01 23.60
C PRO A 136 16.11 -39.56 24.64
N ALA A 137 16.34 -40.87 24.57
CA ALA A 137 17.34 -41.53 25.40
C ALA A 137 18.73 -41.30 24.83
N ASN A 138 19.69 -40.96 25.69
CA ASN A 138 21.11 -40.74 25.36
C ASN A 138 21.41 -39.51 24.49
N GLU A 139 20.43 -38.62 24.26
CA GLU A 139 20.60 -37.40 23.45
C GLU A 139 20.18 -36.15 24.22
N TYR A 140 20.76 -35.02 23.83
CA TYR A 140 20.39 -33.70 24.33
C TYR A 140 19.27 -33.12 23.47
N THR A 141 18.21 -32.64 24.11
CA THR A 141 17.14 -31.93 23.41
C THR A 141 16.93 -30.54 23.94
N TYR A 142 16.80 -29.62 23.01
CA TYR A 142 16.48 -28.24 23.29
C TYR A 142 14.97 -28.04 23.15
N ARG A 143 14.37 -27.34 24.11
CA ARG A 143 12.95 -27.04 24.09
C ARG A 143 12.70 -25.55 24.25
N ASP A 144 11.98 -24.99 23.29
CA ASP A 144 11.39 -23.66 23.40
C ASP A 144 10.14 -23.75 24.28
N LEU A 145 10.21 -23.14 25.47
CA LEU A 145 9.10 -23.07 26.42
C LEU A 145 8.36 -21.74 26.36
N SER A 146 8.57 -20.97 25.29
CA SER A 146 7.94 -19.68 25.08
C SER A 146 6.44 -19.84 24.78
N GLY A 147 5.64 -18.92 25.30
CA GLY A 147 4.20 -18.86 25.10
C GLY A 147 3.62 -17.59 25.71
N CYS A 148 2.33 -17.37 25.54
CA CYS A 148 1.66 -16.20 26.10
C CYS A 148 0.76 -16.61 27.28
N ARG A 149 0.60 -15.73 28.27
CA ARG A 149 -0.32 -15.92 29.40
C ARG A 149 -1.26 -14.73 29.50
N VAL A 150 -2.55 -14.99 29.54
CA VAL A 150 -3.63 -13.98 29.63
C VAL A 150 -4.62 -14.42 30.70
N SER A 151 -4.81 -13.60 31.74
CA SER A 151 -5.72 -13.89 32.86
C SER A 151 -5.49 -15.27 33.51
N GLY A 152 -4.23 -15.72 33.55
CA GLY A 152 -3.84 -17.04 34.08
C GLY A 152 -3.94 -18.21 33.09
N GLY A 153 -4.65 -18.03 31.96
CA GLY A 153 -4.73 -19.01 30.88
C GLY A 153 -3.53 -18.93 29.94
N ALA A 154 -3.00 -20.10 29.57
CA ALA A 154 -1.85 -20.23 28.69
C ALA A 154 -2.27 -20.36 27.23
N ILE A 155 -1.55 -19.68 26.34
CA ILE A 155 -1.83 -19.63 24.90
C ILE A 155 -0.54 -20.04 24.17
N LYS A 156 -0.68 -21.02 23.27
CA LYS A 156 0.46 -21.50 22.46
C LYS A 156 0.90 -20.42 21.46
N PRO A 157 2.20 -20.30 21.17
CA PRO A 157 2.69 -19.47 20.07
C PRO A 157 1.99 -19.82 18.74
N GLY A 158 1.69 -18.81 17.94
CA GLY A 158 0.95 -18.95 16.68
C GLY A 158 -0.56 -19.12 16.85
N SER A 159 -1.10 -19.15 18.07
CA SER A 159 -2.55 -19.20 18.30
C SER A 159 -3.19 -17.82 18.20
N GLU A 160 -4.40 -17.81 17.67
CA GLU A 160 -5.25 -16.63 17.51
C GLU A 160 -6.64 -16.93 18.03
N LYS A 161 -7.26 -15.92 18.65
CA LYS A 161 -8.66 -15.98 19.06
C LYS A 161 -9.37 -14.64 18.81
N PRO A 162 -10.69 -14.64 18.60
CA PRO A 162 -11.45 -13.39 18.46
C PRO A 162 -11.24 -12.48 19.66
N SER A 163 -10.99 -11.19 19.40
CA SER A 163 -10.96 -10.15 20.43
C SER A 163 -12.37 -9.65 20.73
N ALA A 164 -12.53 -8.99 21.88
CA ALA A 164 -13.71 -8.18 22.16
C ALA A 164 -13.76 -6.90 21.28
N GLU A 165 -12.61 -6.45 20.78
CA GLU A 165 -12.53 -5.33 19.84
C GLU A 165 -12.96 -5.75 18.43
N PRO A 166 -13.79 -4.95 17.74
CA PRO A 166 -14.19 -5.18 16.36
C PRO A 166 -13.01 -5.48 15.43
N CYS A 167 -13.19 -6.47 14.56
CA CYS A 167 -12.21 -6.88 13.54
C CYS A 167 -10.77 -6.99 14.06
N SER A 168 -10.62 -7.48 15.29
CA SER A 168 -9.33 -7.67 15.91
C SER A 168 -9.23 -9.07 16.52
N VAL A 169 -8.01 -9.60 16.55
CA VAL A 169 -7.71 -10.91 17.14
C VAL A 169 -6.66 -10.75 18.21
N GLU A 170 -6.86 -11.49 19.29
CA GLU A 170 -5.83 -11.68 20.30
C GLU A 170 -4.87 -12.76 19.81
N ARG A 171 -3.64 -12.34 19.47
CA ARG A 171 -2.62 -13.20 18.87
C ARG A 171 -1.48 -13.41 19.84
N CYS A 172 -1.08 -14.67 20.03
CA CYS A 172 0.23 -15.00 20.58
C CYS A 172 1.20 -15.22 19.42
N SER A 173 2.12 -14.28 19.19
CA SER A 173 3.10 -14.42 18.09
C SER A 173 4.02 -15.64 18.28
N LEU A 174 4.70 -16.07 17.21
CA LEU A 174 5.75 -17.11 17.29
C LEU A 174 6.95 -16.71 18.18
N SER A 175 7.04 -15.44 18.57
CA SER A 175 8.02 -14.94 19.54
C SER A 175 7.44 -14.79 20.95
N ALA A 176 6.26 -15.39 21.21
CA ALA A 176 5.56 -15.38 22.49
C ALA A 176 5.21 -13.99 23.02
N VAL A 177 4.99 -13.04 22.10
CA VAL A 177 4.42 -11.72 22.42
C VAL A 177 2.91 -11.79 22.22
N PHE A 178 2.17 -11.49 23.28
CA PHE A 178 0.72 -11.33 23.23
C PHE A 178 0.37 -9.92 22.79
N ALA A 179 -0.47 -9.79 21.77
CA ALA A 179 -0.98 -8.52 21.33
C ALA A 179 -2.39 -8.68 20.76
N ASN A 180 -3.19 -7.63 20.92
CA ASN A 180 -4.39 -7.45 20.12
C ASN A 180 -3.96 -6.84 18.78
N VAL A 181 -4.28 -7.51 17.67
CA VAL A 181 -3.83 -7.14 16.33
C VAL A 181 -5.01 -7.09 15.36
N PRO A 182 -4.96 -6.24 14.32
CA PRO A 182 -6.00 -6.19 13.31
C PRO A 182 -6.22 -7.57 12.68
N ALA A 183 -7.48 -7.97 12.56
CA ALA A 183 -7.89 -9.20 11.88
C ALA A 183 -8.00 -9.01 10.37
N CYS A 184 -8.35 -7.79 9.94
CA CYS A 184 -8.50 -7.47 8.54
C CYS A 184 -7.17 -7.52 7.79
N GLY A 185 -7.23 -7.97 6.55
CA GLY A 185 -6.11 -7.91 5.62
C GLY A 185 -5.63 -6.47 5.38
N PRO A 186 -4.46 -6.30 4.76
CA PRO A 186 -3.86 -4.99 4.55
C PRO A 186 -4.73 -4.02 3.73
N GLU A 187 -5.60 -4.53 2.87
CA GLU A 187 -6.51 -3.73 2.01
C GLU A 187 -7.96 -3.72 2.51
N GLU A 188 -8.27 -4.48 3.56
CA GLU A 188 -9.60 -4.58 4.11
C GLU A 188 -9.84 -3.52 5.19
N VAL A 189 -11.08 -3.06 5.28
CA VAL A 189 -11.55 -2.14 6.32
C VAL A 189 -12.60 -2.86 7.17
N CYS A 190 -12.51 -2.65 8.49
CA CYS A 190 -13.50 -3.16 9.41
C CYS A 190 -14.84 -2.44 9.21
N GLN A 191 -15.85 -3.21 8.81
CA GLN A 191 -17.20 -2.72 8.62
C GLN A 191 -17.95 -2.65 9.96
N ALA A 192 -19.04 -1.87 10.02
CA ALA A 192 -19.86 -1.72 11.22
C ALA A 192 -20.46 -3.03 11.77
N ASN A 193 -20.53 -4.07 10.93
CA ASN A 193 -20.99 -5.42 11.29
C ASN A 193 -19.85 -6.36 11.76
N ASN A 194 -18.66 -5.83 12.06
CA ASN A 194 -17.46 -6.57 12.45
C ASN A 194 -16.93 -7.55 11.39
N THR A 195 -17.22 -7.31 10.10
CA THR A 195 -16.63 -8.07 8.99
C THR A 195 -15.56 -7.24 8.29
N CYS A 196 -14.54 -7.92 7.78
CA CYS A 196 -13.50 -7.30 6.97
C CYS A 196 -13.95 -7.35 5.50
N ALA A 197 -13.94 -6.21 4.84
CA ALA A 197 -14.27 -6.10 3.42
C ALA A 197 -13.34 -5.09 2.75
N ILE A 198 -12.98 -5.38 1.50
CA ILE A 198 -12.27 -4.42 0.66
C ILE A 198 -13.27 -3.32 0.27
N PRO A 199 -12.99 -2.04 0.55
CA PRO A 199 -13.87 -0.96 0.14
C PRO A 199 -13.95 -0.87 -1.39
N PRO A 200 -14.98 -0.24 -1.96
CA PRO A 200 -15.01 0.00 -3.41
C PRO A 200 -13.83 0.88 -3.84
N VAL A 201 -13.39 0.71 -5.08
CA VAL A 201 -12.34 1.55 -5.67
C VAL A 201 -12.89 2.96 -5.86
N VAL A 202 -12.22 3.96 -5.30
CA VAL A 202 -12.52 5.37 -5.57
C VAL A 202 -11.62 5.90 -6.67
N VAL A 203 -12.11 6.86 -7.46
CA VAL A 203 -11.35 7.48 -8.55
C VAL A 203 -11.48 9.00 -8.46
N CYS A 204 -10.34 9.68 -8.47
CA CYS A 204 -10.23 11.10 -8.71
C CYS A 204 -9.72 11.31 -10.13
N THR A 205 -10.36 12.19 -10.89
CA THR A 205 -10.03 12.44 -12.30
C THR A 205 -9.65 13.90 -12.50
N VAL A 206 -8.60 14.14 -13.27
CA VAL A 206 -8.30 15.46 -13.85
C VAL A 206 -8.52 15.38 -15.34
N THR A 207 -9.41 16.19 -15.88
CA THR A 207 -9.70 16.24 -17.32
C THR A 207 -9.97 17.66 -17.76
N GLY A 208 -9.36 18.07 -18.88
CA GLY A 208 -9.39 19.46 -19.33
C GLY A 208 -8.93 20.43 -18.23
N SER A 209 -9.80 21.35 -17.83
CA SER A 209 -9.56 22.34 -16.76
C SER A 209 -10.18 21.94 -15.41
N THR A 210 -10.61 20.69 -15.22
CA THR A 210 -11.39 20.31 -14.04
C THR A 210 -10.75 19.15 -13.29
N VAL A 211 -10.67 19.29 -11.96
CA VAL A 211 -10.41 18.19 -11.03
C VAL A 211 -11.75 17.71 -10.46
N ILE A 212 -12.04 16.42 -10.60
CA ILE A 212 -13.20 15.72 -10.07
C ILE A 212 -12.68 14.81 -8.95
N GLY A 213 -13.01 15.13 -7.70
CA GLY A 213 -12.53 14.40 -6.53
C GLY A 213 -13.19 13.05 -6.33
N PHE A 214 -12.74 12.30 -5.30
CA PHE A 214 -13.18 10.93 -5.02
C PHE A 214 -14.69 10.80 -4.76
N HIS A 215 -15.32 11.86 -4.26
CA HIS A 215 -16.78 11.94 -4.01
C HIS A 215 -17.51 12.84 -5.02
N GLY A 216 -16.89 13.11 -6.18
CA GLY A 216 -17.49 13.89 -7.26
C GLY A 216 -17.44 15.41 -7.11
N ALA A 217 -16.78 15.93 -6.07
CA ALA A 217 -16.55 17.38 -5.91
C ALA A 217 -15.71 17.93 -7.06
N GLU A 218 -16.13 19.05 -7.65
CA GLU A 218 -15.48 19.66 -8.81
C GLU A 218 -14.70 20.92 -8.45
N HIS A 219 -13.47 20.99 -8.96
CA HIS A 219 -12.63 22.19 -8.91
C HIS A 219 -12.27 22.61 -10.33
N SER A 220 -12.84 23.73 -10.79
CA SER A 220 -12.55 24.30 -12.11
C SER A 220 -11.34 25.22 -12.04
N VAL A 221 -10.24 24.79 -12.64
CA VAL A 221 -8.99 25.55 -12.77
C VAL A 221 -9.15 26.63 -13.83
N GLN A 222 -8.83 27.87 -13.46
CA GLN A 222 -9.02 29.06 -14.32
C GLN A 222 -7.71 29.74 -14.72
N ASP A 223 -6.58 29.18 -14.27
CA ASP A 223 -5.25 29.72 -14.52
C ASP A 223 -4.27 28.60 -14.89
N ARG A 224 -3.00 28.95 -15.05
CA ARG A 224 -1.96 28.03 -15.52
C ARG A 224 -1.03 27.57 -14.41
N CYS A 225 -1.52 27.60 -13.18
CA CYS A 225 -0.75 27.19 -12.03
C CYS A 225 -0.73 25.67 -11.91
N ALA A 226 0.09 25.20 -10.97
CA ALA A 226 0.11 23.80 -10.59
C ALA A 226 -0.57 23.63 -9.23
N TYR A 227 -1.34 22.57 -9.06
CA TYR A 227 -2.12 22.33 -7.84
C TYR A 227 -1.92 20.92 -7.31
N SER A 228 -1.90 20.79 -5.99
CA SER A 228 -1.84 19.51 -5.29
C SER A 228 -3.15 18.76 -5.48
N LEU A 229 -3.10 17.62 -6.17
CA LEU A 229 -4.23 16.71 -6.27
C LEU A 229 -4.39 15.95 -4.96
N MET A 230 -3.27 15.49 -4.41
CA MET A 230 -3.26 14.75 -3.17
C MET A 230 -1.86 14.76 -2.52
N GLU A 231 -1.88 14.67 -1.20
CA GLU A 231 -0.73 14.51 -0.31
C GLU A 231 -1.04 13.36 0.65
N LEU A 232 -0.05 12.50 0.92
CA LEU A 232 -0.22 11.40 1.87
C LEU A 232 -0.18 11.96 3.30
N GLU A 233 -1.24 11.73 4.09
CA GLU A 233 -1.31 12.20 5.47
C GLU A 233 -0.12 11.69 6.29
N GLY A 234 0.45 12.55 7.13
CA GLY A 234 1.63 12.25 7.94
C GLY A 234 2.96 12.27 7.15
N SER A 235 2.94 12.59 5.86
CA SER A 235 4.14 12.74 5.03
C SER A 235 4.04 13.93 4.10
N ALA A 236 4.79 15.00 4.40
CA ALA A 236 4.93 16.13 3.49
C ALA A 236 5.69 15.81 2.19
N SER A 237 6.20 14.58 2.08
CA SER A 237 7.18 14.20 1.08
C SER A 237 6.58 13.52 -0.16
N PHE A 238 5.35 13.02 -0.09
CA PHE A 238 4.65 12.40 -1.23
C PHE A 238 3.48 13.28 -1.67
N LYS A 239 3.59 13.89 -2.85
CA LYS A 239 2.51 14.68 -3.47
C LYS A 239 2.33 14.32 -4.94
N VAL A 240 1.07 14.25 -5.36
CA VAL A 240 0.69 14.21 -6.77
C VAL A 240 0.15 15.58 -7.13
N ILE A 241 0.77 16.23 -8.12
CA ILE A 241 0.46 17.59 -8.52
C ILE A 241 0.09 17.60 -10.00
N ALA A 242 -0.96 18.34 -10.35
CA ALA A 242 -1.35 18.60 -11.73
C ALA A 242 -0.91 20.00 -12.14
N ALA A 243 -0.22 20.12 -13.27
CA ALA A 243 0.16 21.39 -13.85
C ALA A 243 -0.69 21.68 -15.09
N PHE A 244 -1.17 22.92 -15.19
CA PHE A 244 -2.06 23.35 -16.27
C PHE A 244 -1.37 24.40 -17.13
N ARG A 245 -1.59 24.34 -18.45
CA ARG A 245 -1.03 25.31 -19.41
C ARG A 245 -2.01 25.58 -20.55
N GLU A 246 -1.78 26.66 -21.27
CA GLU A 246 -2.52 26.95 -22.50
C GLU A 246 -2.16 25.98 -23.63
N ARG A 247 -3.15 25.73 -24.50
CA ARG A 247 -2.98 25.10 -25.82
C ARG A 247 -3.33 26.12 -26.90
N TRP A 248 -4.45 25.98 -27.61
CA TRP A 248 -4.88 26.93 -28.66
C TRP A 248 -5.45 28.26 -28.14
N ARG A 249 -5.88 28.31 -26.88
CA ARG A 249 -6.43 29.51 -26.25
C ARG A 249 -5.70 29.84 -24.97
N THR A 250 -5.41 31.12 -24.75
CA THR A 250 -4.70 31.60 -23.55
C THR A 250 -5.61 31.70 -22.33
N ASP A 251 -6.94 31.77 -22.54
CA ASP A 251 -7.98 31.93 -21.51
C ASP A 251 -8.65 30.61 -21.10
N VAL A 252 -8.15 29.46 -21.58
CA VAL A 252 -8.59 28.12 -21.20
C VAL A 252 -7.36 27.24 -20.89
N PRO A 253 -7.06 27.00 -19.60
CA PRO A 253 -5.96 26.14 -19.20
C PRO A 253 -6.36 24.66 -19.31
N LEU A 254 -5.47 23.78 -19.76
CA LEU A 254 -5.71 22.35 -19.83
C LEU A 254 -4.61 21.61 -19.08
N LEU A 255 -4.93 20.41 -18.57
CA LEU A 255 -3.93 19.52 -17.98
C LEU A 255 -2.80 19.29 -18.99
N ASP A 256 -1.58 19.55 -18.52
CA ASP A 256 -0.37 19.52 -19.35
C ASP A 256 0.53 18.35 -18.97
N HIS A 257 0.81 18.21 -17.67
CA HIS A 257 1.64 17.15 -17.13
C HIS A 257 1.34 16.95 -15.64
N LEU A 258 1.81 15.82 -15.10
CA LEU A 258 1.76 15.53 -13.67
C LEU A 258 3.16 15.56 -13.08
N ILE A 259 3.24 15.98 -11.81
CA ILE A 259 4.47 16.04 -11.04
C ILE A 259 4.28 15.13 -9.82
N LEU A 260 5.14 14.13 -9.71
CA LEU A 260 5.27 13.28 -8.53
C LEU A 260 6.41 13.81 -7.68
N SER A 261 6.08 14.51 -6.60
CA SER A 261 7.06 14.94 -5.61
C SER A 261 7.22 13.83 -4.58
N LEU A 262 8.39 13.20 -4.56
CA LEU A 262 8.80 12.18 -3.59
C LEU A 262 9.92 12.76 -2.69
N PRO A 263 10.23 12.18 -1.52
CA PRO A 263 11.17 12.78 -0.56
C PRO A 263 12.55 13.15 -1.12
N ASN A 264 13.07 12.40 -2.10
CA ASN A 264 14.41 12.59 -2.64
C ASN A 264 14.45 12.77 -4.17
N VAL A 265 13.29 12.76 -4.83
CA VAL A 265 13.23 12.81 -6.29
C VAL A 265 11.91 13.41 -6.75
N THR A 266 11.95 14.12 -7.86
CA THR A 266 10.75 14.59 -8.56
C THR A 266 10.67 13.88 -9.90
N MET A 267 9.50 13.34 -10.22
CA MET A 267 9.22 12.72 -11.50
C MET A 267 8.16 13.52 -12.25
N TYR A 268 8.34 13.69 -13.56
CA TYR A 268 7.39 14.40 -14.43
C TYR A 268 6.78 13.39 -15.41
N LEU A 269 5.46 13.29 -15.43
CA LEU A 269 4.71 12.50 -16.41
C LEU A 269 4.13 13.47 -17.43
N GLU A 270 4.67 13.44 -18.64
CA GLU A 270 4.40 14.41 -19.69
C GLU A 270 3.60 13.79 -20.84
N GLN A 271 3.05 14.66 -21.69
CA GLN A 271 2.34 14.25 -22.90
C GLN A 271 3.21 13.32 -23.76
N GLY A 272 2.54 12.39 -24.47
CA GLY A 272 3.20 11.35 -25.24
C GLY A 272 3.74 10.18 -24.39
N GLY A 273 3.37 10.13 -23.11
CA GLY A 273 3.79 9.11 -22.15
C GLY A 273 5.29 9.16 -21.89
N ARG A 274 5.87 10.36 -21.89
CA ARG A 274 7.27 10.58 -21.49
C ARG A 274 7.31 10.71 -19.98
N VAL A 275 8.32 10.10 -19.37
CA VAL A 275 8.55 10.21 -17.93
C VAL A 275 9.96 10.73 -17.71
N GLN A 276 10.11 11.83 -16.99
CA GLN A 276 11.40 12.38 -16.62
C GLN A 276 11.69 12.17 -15.13
N VAL A 277 12.91 11.77 -14.81
CA VAL A 277 13.39 11.58 -13.43
C VAL A 277 14.76 12.25 -13.31
N GLY A 278 14.89 13.24 -12.43
CA GLY A 278 16.16 13.98 -12.28
C GLY A 278 16.65 14.71 -13.53
N GLY A 279 15.72 15.08 -14.44
CA GLY A 279 16.03 15.74 -15.72
C GLY A 279 16.36 14.79 -16.87
N GLU A 280 16.39 13.47 -16.64
CA GLU A 280 16.61 12.47 -17.68
C GLU A 280 15.32 11.74 -18.05
N ALA A 281 15.12 11.48 -19.34
CA ALA A 281 13.97 10.73 -19.84
C ALA A 281 14.13 9.22 -19.57
N LEU A 282 13.16 8.64 -18.86
CA LEU A 282 13.11 7.23 -18.54
C LEU A 282 12.43 6.43 -19.67
N VAL A 283 13.12 5.40 -20.16
CA VAL A 283 12.53 4.47 -21.13
C VAL A 283 11.66 3.45 -20.41
N LEU A 284 10.35 3.53 -20.62
CA LEU A 284 9.35 2.62 -20.06
C LEU A 284 8.78 1.66 -21.13
N SER A 285 8.27 0.54 -20.64
CA SER A 285 7.57 -0.49 -21.41
C SER A 285 6.37 -0.98 -20.60
N SER A 286 5.61 -1.95 -21.14
CA SER A 286 4.49 -2.56 -20.41
C SER A 286 4.95 -3.29 -19.14
N THR A 287 6.20 -3.75 -19.10
CA THR A 287 6.81 -4.29 -17.87
C THR A 287 7.08 -3.17 -16.87
N ALA A 288 6.49 -3.30 -15.67
CA ALA A 288 6.67 -2.37 -14.58
C ALA A 288 8.13 -2.34 -14.09
N LYS A 289 8.63 -1.12 -13.83
CA LYS A 289 9.95 -0.85 -13.27
C LYS A 289 9.78 -0.16 -11.92
N LEU A 290 10.27 -0.80 -10.85
CA LEU A 290 10.27 -0.21 -9.51
C LEU A 290 11.40 0.81 -9.40
N MET A 291 11.04 2.06 -9.13
CA MET A 291 11.95 3.20 -9.05
C MET A 291 11.53 4.08 -7.87
N HIS A 292 12.42 4.27 -6.89
CA HIS A 292 12.16 5.12 -5.72
C HIS A 292 10.83 4.82 -4.99
N GLY A 293 10.43 3.54 -4.92
CA GLY A 293 9.18 3.10 -4.29
C GLY A 293 7.92 3.23 -5.15
N VAL A 294 8.06 3.59 -6.43
CA VAL A 294 6.96 3.68 -7.40
C VAL A 294 7.20 2.69 -8.53
N GLU A 295 6.19 1.89 -8.86
CA GLU A 295 6.25 1.00 -10.03
C GLU A 295 5.72 1.74 -11.26
N LEU A 296 6.60 2.02 -12.21
CA LEU A 296 6.29 2.74 -13.44
C LEU A 296 6.19 1.77 -14.63
N SER A 297 5.11 1.88 -15.39
CA SER A 297 4.90 1.14 -16.63
C SER A 297 4.26 2.05 -17.68
N LYS A 298 4.42 1.70 -18.95
CA LYS A 298 3.83 2.41 -20.08
C LYS A 298 3.30 1.42 -21.10
N ASP A 299 2.06 1.61 -21.53
CA ASP A 299 1.50 0.90 -22.67
C ASP A 299 1.04 1.90 -23.76
N HIS A 300 0.20 1.44 -24.67
CA HIS A 300 -0.32 2.28 -25.75
C HIS A 300 -1.41 3.26 -25.29
N THR A 301 -1.94 3.11 -24.07
CA THR A 301 -3.00 3.95 -23.49
C THR A 301 -2.43 5.05 -22.60
N GLY A 302 -1.26 4.84 -21.99
CA GLY A 302 -0.64 5.87 -21.16
C GLY A 302 0.45 5.34 -20.24
N VAL A 303 0.81 6.16 -19.26
CA VAL A 303 1.75 5.84 -18.19
C VAL A 303 0.96 5.47 -16.93
N THR A 304 1.34 4.37 -16.31
CA THR A 304 0.80 3.93 -15.03
C THR A 304 1.89 3.94 -13.97
N ALA A 305 1.65 4.66 -12.87
CA ALA A 305 2.47 4.68 -11.67
C ALA A 305 1.69 4.00 -10.52
N LYS A 306 2.17 2.85 -10.05
CA LYS A 306 1.59 2.18 -8.87
C LYS A 306 2.42 2.49 -7.63
N PHE A 307 1.73 2.67 -6.51
CA PHE A 307 2.32 2.97 -5.21
C PHE A 307 2.07 1.77 -4.27
N PRO A 308 3.00 0.81 -4.18
CA PRO A 308 2.79 -0.44 -3.43
C PRO A 308 2.48 -0.21 -1.95
N SER A 309 2.97 0.91 -1.38
CA SER A 309 2.76 1.26 0.03
C SER A 309 1.36 1.78 0.34
N SER A 310 0.57 2.19 -0.65
CA SER A 310 -0.75 2.81 -0.45
C SER A 310 -1.90 2.15 -1.22
N SER A 311 -1.64 1.08 -1.97
CA SER A 311 -2.63 0.43 -2.87
C SER A 311 -3.30 1.44 -3.81
N MET A 312 -2.52 2.40 -4.29
CA MET A 312 -2.97 3.44 -5.20
C MET A 312 -2.28 3.29 -6.56
N THR A 313 -3.00 3.70 -7.60
CA THR A 313 -2.50 3.78 -8.96
C THR A 313 -2.81 5.17 -9.50
N LEU A 314 -1.81 5.80 -10.11
CA LEU A 314 -1.97 6.97 -10.95
C LEU A 314 -1.82 6.55 -12.41
N PHE A 315 -2.78 6.92 -13.23
CA PHE A 315 -2.72 6.76 -14.69
C PHE A 315 -2.76 8.13 -15.37
N PHE A 316 -1.97 8.30 -16.42
CA PHE A 316 -1.94 9.51 -17.24
C PHE A 316 -1.79 9.14 -18.73
N ASP A 317 -2.75 9.56 -19.55
CA ASP A 317 -2.75 9.32 -21.00
C ASP A 317 -2.13 10.47 -21.82
N GLY A 318 -1.80 11.60 -21.16
CA GLY A 318 -1.33 12.83 -21.82
C GLY A 318 -2.36 13.96 -21.85
N ASN A 319 -3.62 13.67 -21.55
CA ASN A 319 -4.75 14.62 -21.56
C ASN A 319 -5.59 14.55 -20.27
N SER A 320 -5.72 13.35 -19.70
CA SER A 320 -6.47 13.04 -18.49
C SER A 320 -5.60 12.28 -17.50
N ALA A 321 -5.83 12.53 -16.21
CA ALA A 321 -5.18 11.83 -15.11
C ALA A 321 -6.21 11.17 -14.21
N HIS A 322 -5.90 9.97 -13.73
CA HIS A 322 -6.77 9.21 -12.84
C HIS A 322 -5.98 8.67 -11.66
N VAL A 323 -6.35 9.09 -10.45
CA VAL A 323 -5.87 8.51 -9.19
C VAL A 323 -6.94 7.52 -8.72
N ALA A 324 -6.61 6.24 -8.66
CA ALA A 324 -7.52 5.16 -8.33
C ALA A 324 -6.96 4.25 -7.22
N GLY A 325 -7.84 3.66 -6.42
CA GLY A 325 -7.51 2.61 -5.45
C GLY A 325 -8.25 2.78 -4.14
N HIS A 326 -7.56 2.49 -3.04
CA HIS A 326 -8.09 2.62 -1.67
C HIS A 326 -7.20 3.53 -0.81
N PRO A 327 -7.09 4.83 -1.13
CA PRO A 327 -6.25 5.74 -0.36
C PRO A 327 -6.79 5.83 1.07
N LYS A 328 -5.97 5.48 2.07
CA LYS A 328 -6.43 5.46 3.47
C LYS A 328 -6.40 6.83 4.14
N ALA A 329 -5.49 7.70 3.72
CA ALA A 329 -5.18 8.95 4.42
C ALA A 329 -4.53 9.93 3.44
N VAL A 330 -5.35 10.65 2.67
CA VAL A 330 -4.88 11.61 1.66
C VAL A 330 -5.77 12.85 1.68
N GLU A 331 -5.15 14.01 1.50
CA GLU A 331 -5.82 15.32 1.42
C GLU A 331 -5.34 16.09 0.19
N GLY A 332 -6.17 16.98 -0.36
CA GLY A 332 -5.89 17.78 -1.56
C GLY A 332 -7.13 18.04 -2.39
N LEU A 333 -6.97 18.45 -3.66
CA LEU A 333 -8.11 18.66 -4.58
C LEU A 333 -8.91 17.40 -4.89
N CYS A 334 -8.31 16.21 -4.77
CA CYS A 334 -9.05 14.95 -4.89
C CYS A 334 -9.97 14.69 -3.68
N GLY A 335 -9.77 15.43 -2.59
CA GLY A 335 -10.44 15.24 -1.32
C GLY A 335 -9.98 14.00 -0.55
N SER A 336 -10.72 13.66 0.51
CA SER A 336 -10.44 12.51 1.37
C SER A 336 -11.43 11.36 1.11
N PRO A 337 -10.98 10.15 0.75
CA PRO A 337 -11.87 8.99 0.58
C PRO A 337 -12.63 8.62 1.86
N SER A 338 -12.01 8.81 3.03
CA SER A 338 -12.58 8.48 4.33
C SER A 338 -13.50 9.57 4.89
N ASN A 339 -13.37 10.81 4.42
CA ASN A 339 -14.18 11.95 4.85
C ASN A 339 -14.85 12.67 3.66
N PRO A 340 -16.10 12.30 3.31
CA PRO A 340 -16.86 12.93 2.22
C PRO A 340 -17.14 14.42 2.44
N SER A 341 -17.07 14.90 3.69
CA SER A 341 -17.28 16.30 4.04
C SER A 341 -16.02 17.15 3.90
N TRP A 342 -14.88 16.54 3.55
CA TRP A 342 -13.65 17.27 3.30
C TRP A 342 -13.84 18.25 2.13
N THR A 343 -13.40 19.48 2.32
CA THR A 343 -13.44 20.52 1.30
C THR A 343 -12.14 21.31 1.31
N THR A 344 -11.74 21.79 0.14
CA THR A 344 -10.57 22.64 -0.03
C THR A 344 -10.82 23.64 -1.17
N THR A 345 -9.84 24.51 -1.44
CA THR A 345 -9.91 25.53 -2.49
C THR A 345 -8.66 25.47 -3.36
N LEU A 346 -8.75 25.93 -4.61
CA LEU A 346 -7.59 26.04 -5.50
C LEU A 346 -6.46 26.88 -4.88
N THR A 347 -6.80 27.97 -4.18
CA THR A 347 -5.81 28.82 -3.52
C THR A 347 -5.06 28.09 -2.41
N ALA A 348 -5.75 27.25 -1.63
CA ALA A 348 -5.12 26.45 -0.58
C ALA A 348 -4.22 25.35 -1.15
N GLU A 349 -4.64 24.72 -2.25
CA GLU A 349 -3.91 23.61 -2.88
C GLU A 349 -2.89 24.06 -3.94
N LYS A 350 -2.65 25.38 -4.07
CA LYS A 350 -1.68 25.90 -5.02
C LYS A 350 -0.28 25.40 -4.66
N SER A 351 0.36 24.74 -5.62
CA SER A 351 1.65 24.10 -5.45
C SER A 351 2.81 25.07 -5.64
N SER A 352 3.93 24.82 -4.94
CA SER A 352 5.21 25.52 -5.13
C SER A 352 5.84 25.29 -6.51
N PHE A 353 5.37 24.29 -7.26
CA PHE A 353 5.75 24.07 -8.66
C PHE A 353 5.09 25.06 -9.63
N SER A 354 4.20 25.93 -9.14
CA SER A 354 3.58 26.98 -9.95
C SER A 354 4.60 28.00 -10.43
N LEU A 355 4.58 28.32 -11.72
CA LEU A 355 5.42 29.38 -12.30
C LEU A 355 5.00 30.77 -11.83
N SER A 356 5.94 31.71 -11.77
CA SER A 356 5.65 33.12 -11.44
C SER A 356 4.69 33.72 -12.47
N GLY A 357 3.60 34.33 -12.00
CA GLY A 357 2.59 34.95 -12.88
C GLY A 357 1.62 33.95 -13.53
N CYS A 358 1.60 32.68 -13.11
CA CYS A 358 0.65 31.69 -13.62
C CYS A 358 -0.83 32.06 -13.42
N GLU A 359 -1.14 32.87 -12.38
CA GLU A 359 -2.49 33.36 -12.05
C GLU A 359 -2.97 34.48 -12.97
N ILE A 360 -2.10 35.05 -13.81
CA ILE A 360 -2.48 36.14 -14.71
C ILE A 360 -3.49 35.59 -15.71
N GLN A 361 -4.76 35.98 -15.52
CA GLN A 361 -5.83 35.63 -16.43
C GLN A 361 -5.63 36.32 -17.77
N SER A 362 -5.61 35.52 -18.83
CA SER A 362 -5.65 36.02 -20.20
C SER A 362 -7.10 36.01 -20.66
N GLN A 363 -7.43 36.91 -21.59
CA GLN A 363 -8.77 36.99 -22.14
C GLN A 363 -8.69 37.06 -23.65
N ASP A 364 -9.02 35.94 -24.27
CA ASP A 364 -9.14 35.85 -25.72
C ASP A 364 -10.54 36.32 -26.13
N SER A 365 -10.67 36.82 -27.37
CA SER A 365 -11.99 37.15 -27.91
C SER A 365 -12.88 35.89 -27.95
N VAL A 366 -14.19 36.10 -27.77
CA VAL A 366 -15.17 35.02 -27.96
C VAL A 366 -14.99 34.45 -29.36
N ASP A 367 -14.79 33.15 -29.45
CA ASP A 367 -14.73 32.46 -30.73
C ASP A 367 -16.17 32.14 -31.17
N SER A 368 -16.68 32.91 -32.12
CA SER A 368 -18.03 32.76 -32.64
C SER A 368 -18.24 31.47 -33.45
N THR A 369 -17.17 30.73 -33.77
CA THR A 369 -17.28 29.43 -34.43
C THR A 369 -17.67 28.31 -33.45
N ILE A 370 -17.49 28.52 -32.15
CA ILE A 370 -17.86 27.55 -31.11
C ILE A 370 -19.38 27.56 -30.92
N ASN A 371 -20.01 26.43 -31.20
CA ASN A 371 -21.42 26.22 -30.94
C ASN A 371 -21.60 25.43 -29.64
N CYS A 372 -21.80 26.17 -28.53
CA CYS A 372 -21.95 25.58 -27.19
C CYS A 372 -23.12 24.58 -27.09
N ASN A 373 -24.20 24.75 -27.87
CA ASN A 373 -25.30 23.76 -27.89
C ASN A 373 -24.81 22.43 -28.48
N ARG A 374 -24.08 22.47 -29.60
CA ARG A 374 -23.50 21.26 -30.21
C ARG A 374 -22.46 20.60 -29.30
N SER A 375 -21.62 21.41 -28.63
CA SER A 375 -20.67 20.91 -27.63
C SER A 375 -21.40 20.21 -26.48
N THR A 376 -22.49 20.81 -25.98
CA THR A 376 -23.32 20.25 -24.91
C THR A 376 -23.97 18.93 -25.34
N ASP A 377 -24.51 18.86 -26.57
CA ASP A 377 -25.10 17.64 -27.12
C ASP A 377 -24.06 16.51 -27.21
N HIS A 378 -22.82 16.82 -27.61
CA HIS A 378 -21.72 15.85 -27.63
C HIS A 378 -21.35 15.37 -26.21
N CYS A 379 -21.19 16.29 -25.25
CA CYS A 379 -20.91 15.92 -23.86
C CYS A 379 -22.02 15.03 -23.25
N ASN A 380 -23.28 15.28 -23.62
CA ASN A 380 -24.43 14.49 -23.16
C ASN A 380 -24.45 13.04 -23.66
N LEU A 381 -23.57 12.65 -24.59
CA LEU A 381 -23.41 11.25 -24.99
C LEU A 381 -23.04 10.35 -23.80
N MET A 382 -22.38 10.87 -22.75
CA MET A 382 -22.10 10.13 -21.52
C MET A 382 -23.36 9.63 -20.78
N ARG A 383 -24.55 10.22 -21.07
CA ARG A 383 -25.85 9.78 -20.52
C ARG A 383 -26.51 8.68 -21.35
N GLN A 384 -25.97 8.37 -22.52
CA GLN A 384 -26.59 7.47 -23.48
C GLN A 384 -25.84 6.13 -23.55
N PRO A 385 -26.48 5.04 -24.02
CA PRO A 385 -25.76 3.82 -24.34
C PRO A 385 -24.61 4.09 -25.33
N PRO A 386 -23.44 3.44 -25.16
CA PRO A 386 -23.16 2.35 -24.21
C PRO A 386 -22.74 2.81 -22.80
N PHE A 387 -22.54 4.11 -22.56
CA PHE A 387 -22.09 4.65 -21.26
C PHE A 387 -23.05 4.38 -20.10
N SER A 388 -24.31 4.03 -20.39
CA SER A 388 -25.28 3.61 -19.37
C SER A 388 -24.81 2.44 -18.50
N ALA A 389 -23.89 1.60 -18.98
CA ALA A 389 -23.28 0.54 -18.17
C ALA A 389 -22.43 1.06 -16.99
N CYS A 390 -22.04 2.33 -17.01
CA CYS A 390 -21.22 2.96 -15.98
C CYS A 390 -22.03 3.70 -14.91
N HIS A 391 -23.31 3.99 -15.16
CA HIS A 391 -24.07 4.96 -14.35
C HIS A 391 -24.30 4.52 -12.89
N GLU A 392 -24.28 3.23 -12.61
CA GLU A 392 -24.38 2.70 -11.23
C GLU A 392 -23.09 2.92 -10.42
N HIS A 393 -21.95 3.08 -11.11
CA HIS A 393 -20.63 3.14 -10.48
C HIS A 393 -20.02 4.54 -10.54
N THR A 394 -20.18 5.23 -11.67
CA THR A 394 -19.59 6.54 -11.95
C THR A 394 -20.67 7.51 -12.44
N ASP A 395 -20.98 8.53 -11.65
CA ASP A 395 -21.91 9.59 -12.05
C ASP A 395 -21.34 10.37 -13.26
N PRO A 396 -22.04 10.41 -14.41
CA PRO A 396 -21.56 11.14 -15.58
C PRO A 396 -21.62 12.65 -15.43
N GLU A 397 -22.40 13.17 -14.48
CA GLU A 397 -22.74 14.60 -14.44
C GLU A 397 -21.54 15.55 -14.20
N PRO A 398 -20.59 15.26 -13.28
CA PRO A 398 -19.35 16.06 -13.16
C PRO A 398 -18.52 16.08 -14.45
N TYR A 399 -18.47 14.97 -15.19
CA TYR A 399 -17.73 14.87 -16.44
C TYR A 399 -18.40 15.66 -17.57
N ILE A 400 -19.74 15.63 -17.62
CA ILE A 400 -20.53 16.42 -18.58
C ILE A 400 -20.35 17.91 -18.34
N ARG A 401 -20.35 18.35 -17.07
CA ARG A 401 -20.07 19.76 -16.73
C ARG A 401 -18.65 20.17 -17.10
N ALA A 402 -17.64 19.35 -16.77
CA ALA A 402 -16.25 19.61 -17.15
C ALA A 402 -16.08 19.73 -18.68
N CYS A 403 -16.69 18.79 -19.42
CA CYS A 403 -16.73 18.78 -20.88
C CYS A 403 -17.39 20.05 -21.44
N THR A 404 -18.61 20.36 -21.00
CA THR A 404 -19.39 21.49 -21.51
C THR A 404 -18.71 22.82 -21.21
N HIS A 405 -18.23 23.01 -19.96
CA HIS A 405 -17.55 24.24 -19.56
C HIS A 405 -16.29 24.50 -20.40
N THR A 406 -15.55 23.44 -20.74
CA THR A 406 -14.34 23.53 -21.56
C THR A 406 -14.68 23.76 -23.04
N LEU A 407 -15.52 22.91 -23.64
CA LEU A 407 -15.84 22.94 -25.07
C LEU A 407 -16.72 24.12 -25.52
N CYS A 408 -17.32 24.86 -24.58
CA CYS A 408 -18.01 26.11 -24.90
C CYS A 408 -17.05 27.31 -25.00
N ARG A 409 -15.78 27.15 -24.60
CA ARG A 409 -14.75 28.21 -24.65
C ARG A 409 -13.57 27.80 -25.51
N TYR A 410 -13.30 26.52 -25.63
CA TYR A 410 -12.20 25.95 -26.41
C TYR A 410 -12.73 25.24 -27.66
N PRO A 411 -12.15 25.48 -28.84
CA PRO A 411 -12.60 24.86 -30.08
C PRO A 411 -12.42 23.33 -30.02
N SER A 412 -13.31 22.56 -30.65
CA SER A 412 -13.20 21.09 -30.76
C SER A 412 -12.14 20.69 -31.80
N VAL A 413 -10.92 21.16 -31.59
CA VAL A 413 -9.71 20.80 -32.33
C VAL A 413 -8.89 19.87 -31.46
N ASP A 414 -7.82 19.28 -31.98
CA ASP A 414 -6.85 18.44 -31.24
C ASP A 414 -7.40 17.23 -30.46
N GLY A 415 -8.67 16.85 -30.70
CA GLY A 415 -9.31 15.65 -30.12
C GLY A 415 -9.90 15.85 -28.72
N VAL A 416 -9.90 17.08 -28.19
CA VAL A 416 -10.31 17.40 -26.82
C VAL A 416 -11.73 16.96 -26.46
N ASP A 417 -12.66 16.94 -27.42
CA ASP A 417 -14.03 16.50 -27.22
C ASP A 417 -14.09 15.01 -26.85
N CYS A 418 -13.38 14.17 -27.60
CA CYS A 418 -13.23 12.75 -27.32
C CYS A 418 -12.42 12.46 -26.05
N HIS A 419 -11.48 13.32 -25.65
CA HIS A 419 -10.71 13.14 -24.41
C HIS A 419 -11.60 13.16 -23.17
N PHE A 420 -12.68 13.94 -23.14
CA PHE A 420 -13.63 13.93 -22.01
C PHE A 420 -14.41 12.61 -21.93
N LEU A 421 -14.83 12.06 -23.07
CA LEU A 421 -15.49 10.75 -23.14
C LEU A 421 -14.53 9.63 -22.72
N GLU A 422 -13.26 9.71 -23.13
CA GLU A 422 -12.19 8.79 -22.70
C GLU A 422 -12.00 8.83 -21.20
N ALA A 423 -11.90 10.02 -20.61
CA ALA A 423 -11.72 10.19 -19.17
C ALA A 423 -12.89 9.55 -18.38
N TYR A 424 -14.13 9.71 -18.84
CA TYR A 424 -15.28 9.06 -18.22
C TYR A 424 -15.24 7.53 -18.37
N ALA A 425 -14.95 7.03 -19.58
CA ALA A 425 -14.81 5.58 -19.83
C ALA A 425 -13.70 4.96 -18.97
N LYS A 426 -12.56 5.65 -18.83
CA LYS A 426 -11.42 5.20 -18.03
C LYS A 426 -11.75 5.17 -16.54
N ALA A 427 -12.40 6.22 -16.03
CA ALA A 427 -12.82 6.26 -14.63
C ALA A 427 -13.79 5.10 -14.29
N CYS A 428 -14.76 4.85 -15.16
CA CYS A 428 -15.68 3.72 -15.03
C CYS A 428 -14.97 2.36 -15.05
N SER A 429 -14.04 2.16 -15.99
CA SER A 429 -13.23 0.94 -16.06
C SER A 429 -12.41 0.73 -14.78
N LEU A 430 -11.84 1.79 -14.20
CA LEU A 430 -11.08 1.73 -12.96
C LEU A 430 -11.95 1.42 -11.72
N GLN A 431 -13.19 1.91 -11.66
CA GLN A 431 -14.09 1.69 -10.52
C GLN A 431 -14.80 0.34 -10.54
N ALA A 432 -15.25 -0.10 -11.72
CA ALA A 432 -16.18 -1.23 -11.84
C ALA A 432 -15.62 -2.39 -12.66
N ASN A 433 -14.42 -2.26 -13.22
CA ASN A 433 -13.84 -3.20 -14.19
C ASN A 433 -14.80 -3.43 -15.40
N VAL A 434 -15.63 -2.44 -15.71
CA VAL A 434 -16.53 -2.44 -16.86
C VAL A 434 -15.74 -2.04 -18.09
N THR A 435 -15.83 -2.87 -19.15
CA THR A 435 -15.27 -2.53 -20.46
C THR A 435 -16.41 -2.08 -21.35
N LEU A 436 -16.40 -0.81 -21.75
CA LEU A 436 -17.36 -0.27 -22.71
C LEU A 436 -16.95 -0.70 -24.12
N GLU A 437 -17.73 -1.54 -24.76
CA GLU A 437 -17.52 -1.91 -26.17
C GLU A 437 -18.09 -0.83 -27.11
N ASP A 438 -17.40 -0.58 -28.22
CA ASP A 438 -17.85 0.27 -29.35
C ASP A 438 -18.29 1.71 -29.03
N TRP A 439 -18.01 2.22 -27.83
CA TRP A 439 -18.42 3.58 -27.44
C TRP A 439 -17.76 4.66 -28.28
N ARG A 440 -16.51 4.44 -28.72
CA ARG A 440 -15.76 5.36 -29.59
C ARG A 440 -16.48 5.55 -30.93
N SER A 441 -16.78 4.44 -31.61
CA SER A 441 -17.52 4.45 -32.87
C SER A 441 -18.91 5.10 -32.72
N THR A 442 -19.61 4.80 -31.63
CA THR A 442 -20.96 5.33 -31.36
C THR A 442 -20.96 6.84 -31.08
N SER A 443 -19.90 7.35 -30.46
CA SER A 443 -19.74 8.78 -30.13
C SER A 443 -19.08 9.60 -31.23
N GLY A 444 -18.70 8.98 -32.36
CA GLY A 444 -17.98 9.64 -33.44
C GLY A 444 -16.49 9.90 -33.13
N CYS A 445 -15.95 9.22 -32.12
CA CYS A 445 -14.54 9.29 -31.75
C CYS A 445 -13.72 8.24 -32.48
N SER A 446 -12.64 8.67 -33.12
CA SER A 446 -11.68 7.74 -33.72
C SER A 446 -10.83 7.07 -32.64
N PRO A 447 -10.20 5.91 -32.93
CA PRO A 447 -9.16 5.36 -32.06
C PRO A 447 -8.07 6.40 -31.81
N PRO A 448 -7.50 6.46 -30.59
CA PRO A 448 -6.52 7.47 -30.26
C PRO A 448 -5.28 7.25 -31.15
N PRO A 449 -4.77 8.29 -31.81
CA PRO A 449 -3.56 8.17 -32.60
C PRO A 449 -2.36 7.86 -31.70
N PRO A 450 -1.26 7.28 -32.26
CA PRO A 450 -0.04 7.09 -31.50
C PRO A 450 0.43 8.43 -30.91
N PRO A 451 0.99 8.43 -29.69
CA PRO A 451 1.54 9.63 -29.08
C PRO A 451 2.66 10.26 -29.91
N CYS A 452 2.91 11.56 -29.71
CA CYS A 452 3.97 12.28 -30.40
C CYS A 452 5.32 11.55 -30.26
N GLN A 453 5.89 11.14 -31.40
CA GLN A 453 7.13 10.35 -31.43
C GLN A 453 8.34 11.17 -30.98
N GLN A 454 8.34 12.49 -31.24
CA GLN A 454 9.37 13.42 -30.80
C GLN A 454 8.85 14.29 -29.65
N PRO A 455 9.72 14.69 -28.70
CA PRO A 455 9.34 15.64 -27.67
C PRO A 455 8.95 16.97 -28.30
N CYS A 456 7.81 17.50 -27.89
CA CYS A 456 7.48 18.90 -28.13
C CYS A 456 8.33 19.78 -27.23
N SER A 457 8.73 20.94 -27.73
CA SER A 457 9.44 21.94 -26.93
C SER A 457 8.54 22.56 -25.85
N ASP A 458 9.12 23.30 -24.91
CA ASP A 458 8.35 24.00 -23.85
C ASP A 458 7.32 25.01 -24.38
N HIS A 459 7.48 25.45 -25.64
CA HIS A 459 6.59 26.37 -26.34
C HIS A 459 5.51 25.66 -27.16
N GLU A 460 5.51 24.32 -27.16
CA GLU A 460 4.63 23.48 -27.94
C GLU A 460 3.85 22.51 -27.03
N PHE A 461 2.82 21.89 -27.60
CA PHE A 461 2.06 20.79 -26.98
C PHE A 461 1.79 19.70 -28.02
N CYS A 462 1.58 18.47 -27.54
CA CYS A 462 1.19 17.36 -28.41
C CYS A 462 -0.32 17.38 -28.63
N GLY A 463 -0.75 17.41 -29.89
CA GLY A 463 -2.17 17.42 -30.25
C GLY A 463 -2.48 16.50 -31.43
N GLU A 464 -3.76 16.21 -31.64
CA GLU A 464 -4.23 15.35 -32.73
C GLU A 464 -4.50 16.14 -34.03
N GLU A 465 -4.12 15.55 -35.17
CA GLU A 465 -4.40 16.05 -36.52
C GLU A 465 -4.68 14.88 -37.47
N PHE A 466 -5.91 14.79 -38.00
CA PHE A 466 -6.32 13.81 -39.03
C PHE A 466 -5.77 12.38 -38.80
N ASN A 467 -6.00 11.81 -37.61
CA ASN A 467 -5.53 10.48 -37.17
C ASN A 467 -4.01 10.34 -36.95
N SER A 468 -3.30 11.45 -36.78
CA SER A 468 -1.90 11.50 -36.36
C SER A 468 -1.72 12.45 -35.18
N THR A 469 -0.54 12.45 -34.55
CA THR A 469 -0.17 13.46 -33.55
C THR A 469 1.06 14.23 -34.00
N ARG A 470 1.11 15.52 -33.67
CA ARG A 470 2.29 16.36 -33.85
C ARG A 470 2.37 17.45 -32.79
N CYS A 471 3.50 18.14 -32.77
CA CYS A 471 3.69 19.30 -31.93
C CYS A 471 3.03 20.55 -32.56
N PHE A 472 2.31 21.29 -31.72
CA PHE A 472 1.66 22.55 -32.05
C PHE A 472 2.17 23.65 -31.14
N CYS A 473 2.38 24.85 -31.67
CA CYS A 473 2.74 26.01 -30.86
C CYS A 473 1.60 26.36 -29.90
N ARG A 474 1.93 26.58 -28.64
CA ARG A 474 0.99 27.12 -27.65
C ARG A 474 0.62 28.56 -27.99
N ALA A 475 -0.58 28.97 -27.62
CA ALA A 475 -1.15 30.27 -27.97
C ALA A 475 -0.30 31.48 -27.54
N LEU A 476 0.46 31.36 -26.44
CA LEU A 476 1.39 32.42 -26.02
C LEU A 476 2.55 32.64 -27.01
N PHE A 477 2.97 31.60 -27.71
CA PHE A 477 4.16 31.60 -28.57
C PHE A 477 3.79 31.60 -30.06
N ALA A 478 2.53 31.31 -30.39
CA ALA A 478 1.98 31.52 -31.71
C ALA A 478 1.93 33.03 -32.00
N SER A 479 2.86 33.56 -32.80
CA SER A 479 2.76 34.94 -33.29
C SER A 479 1.47 35.13 -34.10
N LYS A 480 0.82 36.30 -34.00
CA LYS A 480 -0.17 36.73 -35.00
C LYS A 480 0.57 36.86 -36.36
N TYR A 481 0.48 35.86 -37.23
CA TYR A 481 1.32 35.75 -38.43
C TYR A 481 0.98 36.78 -39.54
N ASN A 482 2.02 37.25 -40.26
CA ASN A 482 2.01 38.10 -41.47
C ASN A 482 2.26 37.23 -42.73
N ALA A 483 1.87 37.75 -43.90
CA ALA A 483 1.76 37.23 -45.27
C ALA A 483 2.96 36.50 -45.91
N THR A 484 3.99 36.07 -45.17
CA THR A 484 5.21 35.43 -45.74
C THR A 484 5.48 34.00 -45.27
N GLN A 485 4.48 33.33 -44.68
CA GLN A 485 4.42 31.86 -44.51
C GLN A 485 5.73 31.17 -44.07
N SER A 486 6.11 31.32 -42.80
CA SER A 486 6.82 30.22 -42.11
C SER A 486 6.24 29.97 -40.72
N LEU A 487 5.89 28.70 -40.49
CA LEU A 487 5.41 27.97 -39.29
C LEU A 487 4.34 28.59 -38.37
N GLY A 488 3.19 28.91 -38.96
CA GLY A 488 1.89 28.72 -38.32
C GLY A 488 0.96 28.04 -39.32
N THR A 489 0.53 26.81 -39.08
CA THR A 489 -0.52 26.20 -39.92
C THR A 489 -1.87 26.78 -39.53
N GLU A 490 -2.67 26.99 -40.56
CA GLU A 490 -3.73 28.01 -40.70
C GLU A 490 -4.90 27.92 -39.72
N HIS A 491 -5.57 29.08 -39.58
CA HIS A 491 -6.95 29.19 -39.12
C HIS A 491 -7.81 28.07 -39.71
N ILE A 492 -8.36 27.21 -38.86
CA ILE A 492 -9.48 26.34 -39.23
C ILE A 492 -10.71 27.26 -39.37
N THR A 493 -10.91 27.82 -40.56
CA THR A 493 -12.24 28.18 -41.03
C THR A 493 -12.86 26.92 -41.66
N PRO A 494 -14.10 26.54 -41.33
CA PRO A 494 -14.74 25.40 -41.97
C PRO A 494 -15.03 25.75 -43.43
N PHE A 495 -14.34 25.11 -44.38
CA PHE A 495 -14.77 25.14 -45.77
C PHE A 495 -16.14 24.42 -45.88
N PRO A 496 -17.11 24.98 -46.62
CA PRO A 496 -18.31 24.25 -46.96
C PRO A 496 -17.97 23.15 -47.97
N LEU A 497 -18.63 22.00 -47.85
CA LEU A 497 -18.68 20.99 -48.90
C LEU A 497 -19.07 21.66 -50.24
N LEU A 498 -18.18 21.65 -51.22
CA LEU A 498 -18.58 21.52 -52.61
C LEU A 498 -18.30 20.08 -53.04
N ALA A 499 -19.39 19.33 -53.16
CA ALA A 499 -19.42 18.06 -53.85
C ALA A 499 -19.10 18.28 -55.34
N LEU A 500 -18.21 17.46 -55.88
CA LEU A 500 -18.11 17.20 -57.31
C LEU A 500 -19.39 16.49 -57.79
N VAL A 501 -20.12 17.10 -58.74
CA VAL A 501 -20.53 16.53 -60.03
C VAL A 501 -20.66 17.67 -61.04
#